data_AF-A0A552H6G4-F1
#
_entry.id   AF-A0A552H6G4-F1
#
_cell.length_a   1.000
_cell.length_b   1.000
_cell.length_c   1.000
_cell.angle_alpha   90.00
_cell.angle_beta   90.00
_cell.angle_gamma   90.00
#
_symmetry.space_group_name_H-M   'P 1'
#
loop_
_entity.id
_entity.type
_entity.pdbx_description
1 polymer ?
#
loop_
_entity_poly.entity_id
_entity_poly.type
_entity_poly.pdbx_seq_one_letter_code
_entity_poly.pdbx_strand_id
1 'polypeptide(L)'
;MQKVFSPLDRLQGGLIGAYIGESLHNQPLIPAFNYEATPRTTLLLQALQSQEDLPIAIASRQQSESALLFVLLPEILTWPDHGERWQARLDFWLKKGLISDLTRQEAIIWGEAVGLLLEGKKPLNQLIGQLLTINPKNKLLEQIQSALGQNHPFESILSAWAKEISPLGIAIAASLYTFLQTSEDFAISVRRANSSPYQRQLTSTLAGIWAGLYNGIEGIPLAWRQNLPKEPVKQQLMDKAEEIYRISLGISPHLVLSPHTAIAYGGTIQPRPSLKLVSQDS
;
A
#
# COMPACT_ATOMS: atom_id res chain seq x y z
N MET A 1 8.01 -20.46 12.14
CA MET A 1 8.98 -20.20 11.06
C MET A 1 8.89 -18.71 10.76
N GLN A 2 9.94 -17.91 11.02
CA GLN A 2 9.93 -16.48 10.67
C GLN A 2 9.81 -16.36 9.15
N LYS A 3 8.78 -15.64 8.66
CA LYS A 3 8.67 -15.29 7.23
C LYS A 3 9.95 -14.55 6.84
N VAL A 4 10.71 -15.08 5.88
CA VAL A 4 11.90 -14.41 5.36
C VAL A 4 11.43 -13.14 4.65
N PHE A 5 12.01 -12.00 5.03
CA PHE A 5 11.66 -10.71 4.47
C PHE A 5 12.24 -10.60 3.04
N SER A 6 11.38 -10.62 2.03
CA SER A 6 11.72 -10.33 0.63
C SER A 6 11.05 -9.00 0.22
N PRO A 7 11.81 -7.91 0.03
CA PRO A 7 11.27 -6.65 -0.48
C PRO A 7 10.52 -6.78 -1.80
N LEU A 8 11.04 -7.60 -2.72
CA LEU A 8 10.42 -7.83 -4.02
C LEU A 8 9.07 -8.53 -3.87
N ASP A 9 8.97 -9.55 -3.02
CA ASP A 9 7.71 -10.27 -2.79
C ASP A 9 6.66 -9.34 -2.19
N ARG A 10 7.08 -8.39 -1.33
CA ARG A 10 6.22 -7.36 -0.73
C ARG A 10 5.73 -6.36 -1.77
N LEU A 11 6.60 -5.88 -2.66
CA LEU A 11 6.23 -5.01 -3.78
C LEU A 11 5.22 -5.68 -4.70
N GLN A 12 5.51 -6.92 -5.11
CA GLN A 12 4.61 -7.73 -5.92
C GLN A 12 3.27 -7.93 -5.20
N GLY A 13 3.32 -8.27 -3.91
CA GLY A 13 2.14 -8.39 -3.06
C GLY A 13 1.32 -7.10 -3.01
N GLY A 14 1.97 -5.94 -2.83
CA GLY A 14 1.30 -4.64 -2.77
C GLY A 14 0.63 -4.24 -4.09
N LEU A 15 1.31 -4.40 -5.23
CA LEU A 15 0.75 -4.08 -6.55
C LEU A 15 -0.38 -5.04 -6.96
N ILE A 16 -0.18 -6.35 -6.77
CA ILE A 16 -1.24 -7.35 -7.02
C ILE A 16 -2.40 -7.14 -6.04
N GLY A 17 -2.10 -6.82 -4.79
CA GLY A 17 -3.11 -6.55 -3.77
C GLY A 17 -3.95 -5.32 -4.12
N ALA A 18 -3.33 -4.25 -4.60
CA ALA A 18 -4.04 -3.08 -5.13
C ALA A 18 -5.00 -3.48 -6.25
N TYR A 19 -4.50 -4.25 -7.21
CA TYR A 19 -5.29 -4.73 -8.35
C TYR A 19 -6.50 -5.57 -7.90
N ILE A 20 -6.28 -6.53 -6.98
CA ILE A 20 -7.33 -7.40 -6.44
C ILE A 20 -8.38 -6.57 -5.69
N GLY A 21 -7.96 -5.69 -4.80
CA GLY A 21 -8.86 -4.86 -4.01
C GLY A 21 -9.77 -4.00 -4.91
N GLU A 22 -9.21 -3.39 -5.95
CA GLU A 22 -9.98 -2.55 -6.87
C GLU A 22 -10.95 -3.39 -7.72
N SER A 23 -10.60 -4.65 -8.02
CA SER A 23 -11.38 -5.59 -8.82
C SER A 23 -12.50 -6.29 -8.03
N LEU A 24 -12.61 -6.08 -6.72
CA LEU A 24 -13.64 -6.69 -5.87
C LEU A 24 -15.01 -6.00 -5.95
N HIS A 25 -15.12 -4.92 -6.71
CA HIS A 25 -16.38 -4.18 -6.82
C HIS A 25 -17.43 -4.98 -7.63
N ASN A 26 -18.71 -4.84 -7.28
CA ASN A 26 -19.88 -5.46 -7.92
C ASN A 26 -20.13 -6.97 -7.75
N GLN A 27 -19.43 -7.72 -6.89
CA GLN A 27 -19.81 -9.13 -6.64
C GLN A 27 -19.85 -9.55 -5.16
N PRO A 28 -20.89 -10.28 -4.74
CA PRO A 28 -20.92 -10.91 -3.43
C PRO A 28 -20.06 -12.18 -3.44
N LEU A 29 -18.89 -12.13 -2.80
CA LEU A 29 -18.29 -13.24 -2.06
C LEU A 29 -17.98 -14.60 -2.78
N ILE A 30 -17.79 -14.68 -4.11
CA ILE A 30 -17.74 -15.98 -4.83
C ILE A 30 -16.56 -16.12 -5.85
N PRO A 31 -16.11 -17.36 -6.18
CA PRO A 31 -14.76 -17.72 -6.65
C PRO A 31 -14.49 -17.59 -8.15
N ALA A 32 -15.12 -16.64 -8.83
CA ALA A 32 -14.73 -16.22 -10.18
C ALA A 32 -14.90 -14.71 -10.29
N PHE A 33 -13.83 -14.00 -9.92
CA PHE A 33 -13.70 -12.57 -10.06
C PHE A 33 -13.86 -12.17 -11.54
N ASN A 34 -14.66 -11.15 -11.84
CA ASN A 34 -14.78 -10.63 -13.19
C ASN A 34 -13.85 -9.41 -13.35
N TYR A 35 -12.85 -9.54 -14.22
CA TYR A 35 -11.70 -8.64 -14.31
C TYR A 35 -11.83 -7.65 -15.45
N GLU A 36 -12.73 -6.68 -15.29
CA GLU A 36 -12.66 -5.48 -16.12
C GLU A 36 -11.75 -4.46 -15.43
N ALA A 37 -10.82 -3.88 -16.20
CA ALA A 37 -9.96 -2.81 -15.69
C ALA A 37 -10.85 -1.63 -15.29
N THR A 38 -10.96 -1.39 -13.99
CA THR A 38 -11.69 -0.25 -13.48
C THR A 38 -10.92 1.05 -13.79
N PRO A 39 -11.55 2.23 -13.70
CA PRO A 39 -10.87 3.49 -13.97
C PRO A 39 -9.58 3.68 -13.16
N ARG A 40 -9.55 3.36 -11.85
CA ARG A 40 -8.32 3.56 -11.04
C ARG A 40 -7.27 2.48 -11.26
N THR A 41 -7.67 1.24 -11.56
CA THR A 41 -6.73 0.21 -12.03
C THR A 41 -6.05 0.64 -13.32
N THR A 42 -6.82 1.25 -14.24
CA THR A 42 -6.29 1.78 -15.50
C THR A 42 -5.30 2.92 -15.24
N LEU A 43 -5.61 3.83 -14.29
CA LEU A 43 -4.68 4.89 -13.88
C LEU A 43 -3.39 4.33 -13.26
N LEU A 44 -3.48 3.29 -12.42
CA LEU A 44 -2.30 2.60 -11.91
C LEU A 44 -1.46 2.04 -13.06
N LEU A 45 -2.07 1.25 -13.96
CA LEU A 45 -1.35 0.67 -15.10
C LEU A 45 -0.72 1.75 -16.01
N GLN A 46 -1.41 2.87 -16.23
CA GLN A 46 -0.86 4.02 -16.96
C GLN A 46 0.31 4.66 -16.23
N ALA A 47 0.21 4.87 -14.92
CA ALA A 47 1.29 5.41 -14.10
C ALA A 47 2.52 4.48 -14.07
N LEU A 48 2.30 3.17 -14.12
CA LEU A 48 3.37 2.18 -14.22
C LEU A 48 4.07 2.21 -15.59
N GLN A 49 3.38 2.62 -16.66
CA GLN A 49 3.91 2.67 -18.03
C GLN A 49 4.50 4.02 -18.43
N SER A 50 4.07 5.11 -17.80
CA SER A 50 4.44 6.47 -18.21
C SER A 50 5.81 6.91 -17.72
N GLN A 51 6.48 7.73 -18.54
CA GLN A 51 7.68 8.46 -18.14
C GLN A 51 7.35 9.82 -17.49
N GLU A 52 6.13 10.35 -17.73
CA GLU A 52 5.66 11.62 -17.19
C GLU A 52 4.38 11.43 -16.39
N ASP A 53 4.38 11.85 -15.13
CA ASP A 53 3.25 11.69 -14.21
C ASP A 53 2.22 12.83 -14.33
N LEU A 54 2.65 14.03 -14.73
CA LEU A 54 1.79 15.23 -14.73
C LEU A 54 0.56 15.12 -15.65
N PRO A 55 0.64 14.66 -16.91
CA PRO A 55 -0.55 14.51 -17.76
C PRO A 55 -1.55 13.51 -17.17
N ILE A 56 -1.04 12.42 -16.60
CA ILE A 56 -1.86 11.38 -15.95
C ILE A 56 -2.49 11.92 -14.68
N ALA A 57 -1.75 12.71 -13.89
CA ALA A 57 -2.27 13.36 -12.70
C ALA A 57 -3.41 14.32 -13.05
N ILE A 58 -3.28 15.13 -14.10
CA ILE A 58 -4.36 16.01 -14.58
C ILE A 58 -5.59 15.20 -14.97
N ALA A 59 -5.43 14.12 -15.76
CA ALA A 59 -6.53 13.26 -16.15
C ALA A 59 -7.19 12.56 -14.95
N SER A 60 -6.40 12.11 -13.98
CA SER A 60 -6.86 11.48 -12.74
C SER A 60 -7.66 12.45 -11.89
N ARG A 61 -7.20 13.70 -11.79
CA ARG A 61 -7.86 14.75 -11.01
C ARG A 61 -9.27 15.07 -11.50
N GLN A 62 -9.50 14.98 -12.81
CA GLN A 62 -10.83 15.13 -13.40
C GLN A 62 -11.81 14.06 -12.91
N GLN A 63 -11.32 12.89 -12.51
CA GLN A 63 -12.14 11.83 -11.90
C GLN A 63 -12.32 12.07 -10.40
N SER A 64 -11.24 12.14 -9.62
CA SER A 64 -11.25 12.48 -8.20
C SER A 64 -9.86 12.79 -7.65
N GLU A 65 -9.75 13.53 -6.54
CA GLU A 65 -8.48 13.69 -5.81
C GLU A 65 -7.95 12.34 -5.30
N SER A 66 -8.82 11.41 -4.91
CA SER A 66 -8.40 10.08 -4.45
C SER A 66 -7.79 9.22 -5.56
N ALA A 67 -8.11 9.48 -6.83
CA ALA A 67 -7.52 8.76 -7.96
C ALA A 67 -6.03 9.08 -8.12
N LEU A 68 -5.60 10.26 -7.65
CA LEU A 68 -4.20 10.70 -7.67
C LEU A 68 -3.30 9.83 -6.81
N LEU A 69 -3.83 9.14 -5.80
CA LEU A 69 -3.05 8.20 -5.00
C LEU A 69 -2.44 7.12 -5.90
N PHE A 70 -3.21 6.57 -6.85
CA PHE A 70 -2.72 5.52 -7.74
C PHE A 70 -1.60 5.96 -8.67
N VAL A 71 -1.58 7.25 -9.03
CA VAL A 71 -0.51 7.84 -9.83
C VAL A 71 0.78 7.97 -9.00
N LEU A 72 0.67 8.18 -7.69
CA LEU A 72 1.81 8.30 -6.77
C LEU A 72 2.31 6.94 -6.25
N LEU A 73 1.48 5.90 -6.27
CA LEU A 73 1.84 4.59 -5.73
C LEU A 73 3.21 4.08 -6.21
N PRO A 74 3.58 4.14 -7.51
CA PRO A 74 4.90 3.68 -7.95
C PRO A 74 6.06 4.45 -7.28
N GLU A 75 5.93 5.77 -7.11
CA GLU A 75 6.95 6.59 -6.46
C GLU A 75 7.07 6.27 -4.96
N ILE A 76 5.94 6.14 -4.28
CA ILE A 76 5.87 5.75 -2.86
C ILE A 76 6.55 4.40 -2.65
N LEU A 77 6.29 3.42 -3.52
CA LEU A 77 6.88 2.08 -3.43
C LEU A 77 8.38 2.05 -3.77
N THR A 78 8.86 3.01 -4.55
CA THR A 78 10.27 3.10 -4.93
C THR A 78 11.12 3.64 -3.79
N TRP A 79 10.59 4.61 -3.02
CA TRP A 79 11.33 5.30 -1.97
C TRP A 79 10.59 5.17 -0.64
N PRO A 80 10.88 4.11 0.15
CA PRO A 80 10.20 3.88 1.42
C PRO A 80 10.57 4.88 2.52
N ASP A 81 11.65 5.64 2.35
CA ASP A 81 11.94 6.81 3.18
C ASP A 81 11.17 8.02 2.62
N HIS A 82 9.94 8.21 3.12
CA HIS A 82 8.99 9.22 2.65
C HIS A 82 9.27 10.63 3.20
N GLY A 83 10.54 11.03 3.20
CA GLY A 83 11.01 12.34 3.66
C GLY A 83 10.80 13.49 2.67
N GLU A 84 11.80 14.35 2.51
CA GLU A 84 11.70 15.61 1.74
C GLU A 84 11.22 15.42 0.31
N ARG A 85 11.60 14.32 -0.36
CA ARG A 85 11.16 14.02 -1.73
C ARG A 85 9.64 13.85 -1.82
N TRP A 86 9.07 13.08 -0.89
CA TRP A 86 7.63 12.84 -0.85
C TRP A 86 6.86 14.13 -0.56
N GLN A 87 7.34 14.90 0.42
CA GLN A 87 6.78 16.21 0.75
C GLN A 87 6.85 17.17 -0.45
N ALA A 88 8.00 17.24 -1.14
CA ALA A 88 8.17 18.10 -2.31
C ALA A 88 7.22 17.71 -3.46
N ARG A 89 6.97 16.41 -3.68
CA ARG A 89 5.99 15.94 -4.66
C ARG A 89 4.57 16.39 -4.30
N LEU A 90 4.15 16.20 -3.05
CA LEU A 90 2.83 16.62 -2.60
C LEU A 90 2.67 18.15 -2.65
N ASP A 91 3.71 18.91 -2.28
CA ASP A 91 3.74 20.37 -2.38
C ASP A 91 3.65 20.85 -3.82
N PHE A 92 4.32 20.16 -4.75
CA PHE A 92 4.21 20.43 -6.18
C PHE A 92 2.76 20.24 -6.65
N TRP A 93 2.09 19.16 -6.26
CA TRP A 93 0.71 18.89 -6.65
C TRP A 93 -0.30 19.85 -6.00
N LEU A 94 -0.06 20.24 -4.75
CA LEU A 94 -0.83 21.27 -4.06
C LEU A 94 -0.72 22.61 -4.80
N LYS A 95 0.50 23.04 -5.15
CA LYS A 95 0.75 24.28 -5.91
C LYS A 95 0.11 24.26 -7.30
N LYS A 96 -0.01 23.08 -7.92
CA LYS A 96 -0.68 22.89 -9.22
C LYS A 96 -2.21 22.79 -9.11
N GLY A 97 -2.77 22.83 -7.89
CA GLY A 97 -4.21 22.69 -7.67
C GLY A 97 -4.74 21.28 -7.92
N LEU A 98 -3.85 20.28 -7.96
CA LEU A 98 -4.23 18.88 -8.18
C LEU A 98 -4.79 18.25 -6.90
N ILE A 99 -4.30 18.63 -5.73
CA ILE A 99 -4.80 18.14 -4.44
C ILE A 99 -5.14 19.30 -3.51
N SER A 100 -6.07 19.08 -2.60
CA SER A 100 -6.31 19.96 -1.45
C SER A 100 -5.27 19.73 -0.33
N ASP A 101 -5.15 20.68 0.60
CA ASP A 101 -4.28 20.52 1.78
C ASP A 101 -4.71 19.33 2.65
N LEU A 102 -6.02 19.07 2.75
CA LEU A 102 -6.54 17.90 3.44
C LEU A 102 -6.09 16.59 2.77
N THR A 103 -6.21 16.49 1.44
CA THR A 103 -5.72 15.33 0.67
C THR A 103 -4.21 15.16 0.82
N ARG A 104 -3.44 16.26 0.88
CA ARG A 104 -2.00 16.22 1.15
C ARG A 104 -1.70 15.59 2.51
N GLN A 105 -2.39 16.01 3.58
CA GLN A 105 -2.19 15.45 4.93
C GLN A 105 -2.54 13.95 4.98
N GLU A 106 -3.62 13.54 4.30
CA GLU A 106 -4.04 12.14 4.22
C GLU A 106 -3.05 11.30 3.38
N ALA A 107 -2.52 11.86 2.29
CA ALA A 107 -1.51 11.22 1.46
C ALA A 107 -0.18 11.02 2.22
N ILE A 108 0.18 11.93 3.13
CA ILE A 108 1.35 11.74 4.02
C ILE A 108 1.18 10.47 4.85
N ILE A 109 0.04 10.31 5.54
CA ILE A 109 -0.25 9.10 6.33
C ILE A 109 -0.14 7.84 5.47
N TRP A 110 -0.70 7.91 4.25
CA TRP A 110 -0.66 6.82 3.30
C TRP A 110 0.78 6.43 2.92
N GLY A 111 1.60 7.41 2.53
CA GLY A 111 3.01 7.21 2.20
C GLY A 111 3.79 6.60 3.36
N GLU A 112 3.76 7.25 4.52
CA GLU A 112 4.47 6.81 5.73
C GLU A 112 4.08 5.37 6.14
N ALA A 113 2.81 5.01 6.04
CA ALA A 113 2.36 3.65 6.32
C ALA A 113 2.93 2.63 5.33
N VAL A 114 3.00 2.98 4.03
CA VAL A 114 3.67 2.15 3.02
C VAL A 114 5.16 2.01 3.35
N GLY A 115 5.84 3.10 3.68
CA GLY A 115 7.27 3.12 4.02
C GLY A 115 7.59 2.20 5.19
N LEU A 116 6.87 2.34 6.30
CA LEU A 116 7.03 1.50 7.48
C LEU A 116 6.76 0.01 7.20
N LEU A 117 5.78 -0.31 6.35
CA LEU A 117 5.52 -1.68 5.93
C LEU A 117 6.64 -2.23 5.03
N LEU A 118 7.21 -1.40 4.15
CA LEU A 118 8.31 -1.78 3.29
C LEU A 118 9.63 -1.91 4.04
N GLU A 119 9.86 -1.19 5.13
CA GLU A 119 11.05 -1.38 5.96
C GLU A 119 11.06 -2.74 6.65
N GLY A 120 9.89 -3.24 7.09
CA GLY A 120 9.73 -4.55 7.72
C GLY A 120 10.47 -4.76 9.05
N LYS A 121 11.11 -3.73 9.60
CA LYS A 121 11.97 -3.82 10.79
C LYS A 121 11.20 -3.85 12.12
N LYS A 122 9.97 -3.34 12.14
CA LYS A 122 9.22 -3.09 13.38
C LYS A 122 7.94 -3.91 13.45
N PRO A 123 7.51 -4.31 14.65
CA PRO A 123 6.32 -5.12 14.81
C PRO A 123 5.07 -4.32 14.45
N LEU A 124 4.13 -4.97 13.79
CA LEU A 124 2.96 -4.31 13.22
C LEU A 124 2.06 -3.64 14.28
N ASN A 125 2.01 -4.19 15.50
CA ASN A 125 1.28 -3.60 16.61
C ASN A 125 1.80 -2.20 17.03
N GLN A 126 2.99 -1.81 16.59
CA GLN A 126 3.56 -0.48 16.82
C GLN A 126 3.33 0.48 15.64
N LEU A 127 2.74 0.05 14.52
CA LEU A 127 2.59 0.86 13.31
C LEU A 127 1.87 2.19 13.59
N ILE A 128 0.73 2.14 14.27
CA ILE A 128 -0.03 3.36 14.60
C ILE A 128 0.76 4.29 15.53
N GLY A 129 1.48 3.75 16.52
CA GLY A 129 2.31 4.55 17.42
C GLY A 129 3.45 5.27 16.68
N GLN A 130 4.03 4.62 15.67
CA GLN A 130 5.06 5.23 14.82
C GLN A 130 4.48 6.31 13.92
N LEU A 131 3.35 6.03 13.27
CA LEU A 131 2.65 7.02 12.46
C LEU A 131 2.27 8.26 13.29
N LEU A 132 1.84 8.09 14.54
CA LEU A 132 1.56 9.18 15.48
C LEU A 132 2.83 9.92 15.95
N THR A 133 3.99 9.26 15.94
CA THR A 133 5.27 9.93 16.23
C THR A 133 5.69 10.83 15.07
N ILE A 134 5.48 10.36 13.83
CA ILE A 134 5.80 11.12 12.61
C ILE A 134 4.79 12.26 12.40
N ASN A 135 3.50 11.98 12.61
CA ASN A 135 2.39 12.92 12.42
C ASN A 135 1.63 13.10 13.74
N PRO A 136 2.18 13.87 14.70
CA PRO A 136 1.53 14.07 15.99
C PRO A 136 0.20 14.82 15.84
N LYS A 137 -0.79 14.45 16.65
CA LYS A 137 -2.15 15.03 16.67
C LYS A 137 -2.96 14.81 15.39
N ASN A 138 -2.61 13.80 14.60
CA ASN A 138 -3.40 13.44 13.43
C ASN A 138 -4.70 12.73 13.85
N LYS A 139 -5.82 13.39 13.62
CA LYS A 139 -7.16 12.91 14.03
C LYS A 139 -7.51 11.52 13.49
N LEU A 140 -7.12 11.22 12.24
CA LEU A 140 -7.38 9.92 11.62
C LEU A 140 -6.64 8.81 12.38
N LEU A 141 -5.36 9.02 12.70
CA LEU A 141 -4.56 8.05 13.44
C LEU A 141 -5.04 7.85 14.88
N GLU A 142 -5.43 8.93 15.56
CA GLU A 142 -6.02 8.87 16.91
C GLU A 142 -7.31 8.05 16.92
N GLN A 143 -8.16 8.24 15.91
CA GLN A 143 -9.40 7.50 15.75
C GLN A 143 -9.14 6.00 15.51
N ILE A 144 -8.18 5.65 14.65
CA ILE A 144 -7.78 4.24 14.47
C ILE A 144 -7.25 3.65 15.78
N GLN A 145 -6.35 4.37 16.47
CA GLN A 145 -5.76 3.89 17.72
C GLN A 145 -6.84 3.59 18.77
N SER A 146 -7.80 4.50 18.92
CA SER A 146 -8.93 4.35 19.83
C SER A 146 -9.80 3.13 19.46
N ALA A 147 -10.11 2.96 18.17
CA ALA A 147 -10.93 1.86 17.68
C ALA A 147 -10.24 0.49 17.79
N LEU A 148 -8.91 0.40 17.65
CA LEU A 148 -8.17 -0.86 17.80
C LEU A 148 -8.25 -1.44 19.22
N GLY A 149 -8.46 -0.58 20.23
CA GLY A 149 -8.65 -1.00 21.62
C GLY A 149 -10.10 -1.32 21.99
N GLN A 150 -11.06 -1.13 21.08
CA GLN A 150 -12.49 -1.28 21.35
C GLN A 150 -13.10 -2.41 20.52
N ASN A 151 -14.03 -3.16 21.12
CA ASN A 151 -14.76 -4.23 20.43
C ASN A 151 -16.11 -3.73 19.89
N HIS A 152 -16.09 -2.67 19.09
CA HIS A 152 -17.29 -2.14 18.44
C HIS A 152 -17.51 -2.76 17.05
N PRO A 153 -18.76 -2.91 16.61
CA PRO A 153 -19.06 -3.32 15.23
C PRO A 153 -18.43 -2.36 14.23
N PHE A 154 -17.83 -2.90 13.17
CA PHE A 154 -17.13 -2.13 12.14
C PHE A 154 -18.02 -1.02 11.54
N GLU A 155 -19.29 -1.32 11.25
CA GLU A 155 -20.25 -0.35 10.70
C GLU A 155 -20.51 0.83 11.63
N SER A 156 -20.52 0.60 12.95
CA SER A 156 -20.71 1.65 13.95
C SER A 156 -19.50 2.58 14.02
N ILE A 157 -18.28 2.01 13.95
CA ILE A 157 -17.02 2.77 13.91
C ILE A 157 -17.01 3.66 12.66
N LEU A 158 -17.29 3.09 11.49
CA LEU A 158 -17.29 3.85 10.23
C LEU A 158 -18.35 4.95 10.21
N SER A 159 -19.54 4.69 10.75
CA SER A 159 -20.61 5.67 10.83
C SER A 159 -20.26 6.85 11.74
N ALA A 160 -19.46 6.63 12.79
CA ALA A 160 -18.93 7.71 13.63
C ALA A 160 -17.86 8.52 12.87
N TRP A 161 -16.91 7.84 12.23
CA TRP A 161 -15.84 8.48 11.46
C TRP A 161 -16.34 9.28 10.26
N ALA A 162 -17.37 8.81 9.57
CA ALA A 162 -17.92 9.47 8.39
C ALA A 162 -18.49 10.88 8.66
N LYS A 163 -18.76 11.22 9.94
CA LYS A 163 -19.21 12.56 10.34
C LYS A 163 -18.07 13.57 10.43
N GLU A 164 -16.83 13.09 10.55
CA GLU A 164 -15.69 13.90 10.98
C GLU A 164 -14.47 13.79 10.06
N ILE A 165 -14.35 12.71 9.30
CA ILE A 165 -13.25 12.46 8.36
C ILE A 165 -13.76 12.65 6.92
N SER A 166 -12.87 13.11 6.04
CA SER A 166 -13.12 13.16 4.61
C SER A 166 -13.41 11.77 4.01
N PRO A 167 -14.01 11.69 2.82
CA PRO A 167 -14.17 10.41 2.12
C PRO A 167 -12.86 9.67 1.84
N LEU A 168 -11.76 10.39 1.60
CA LEU A 168 -10.45 9.76 1.39
C LEU A 168 -9.87 9.27 2.71
N GLY A 169 -9.91 10.10 3.75
CA GLY A 169 -9.46 9.74 5.08
C GLY A 169 -10.23 8.55 5.67
N ILE A 170 -11.55 8.45 5.46
CA ILE A 170 -12.30 7.26 5.92
C ILE A 170 -11.87 5.99 5.17
N ALA A 171 -11.51 6.08 3.88
CA ALA A 171 -11.00 4.93 3.13
C ALA A 171 -9.62 4.48 3.65
N ILE A 172 -8.72 5.43 3.94
CA ILE A 172 -7.41 5.16 4.55
C ILE A 172 -7.62 4.55 5.94
N ALA A 173 -8.47 5.15 6.77
CA ALA A 173 -8.71 4.68 8.13
C ALA A 173 -9.33 3.29 8.18
N ALA A 174 -10.38 3.06 7.40
CA ALA A 174 -11.09 1.78 7.34
C ALA A 174 -10.19 0.66 6.79
N SER A 175 -9.42 0.94 5.75
CA SER A 175 -8.49 -0.04 5.17
C SER A 175 -7.35 -0.39 6.12
N LEU A 176 -6.77 0.61 6.78
CA LEU A 176 -5.69 0.40 7.73
C LEU A 176 -6.19 -0.32 9.00
N TYR A 177 -7.36 0.06 9.51
CA TYR A 177 -7.99 -0.61 10.66
C TYR A 177 -8.29 -2.08 10.39
N THR A 178 -8.92 -2.38 9.25
CA THR A 178 -9.26 -3.77 8.88
C THR A 178 -8.02 -4.63 8.67
N PHE A 179 -6.99 -4.08 8.01
CA PHE A 179 -5.69 -4.72 7.90
C PHE A 179 -5.06 -4.99 9.26
N LEU A 180 -4.99 -4.00 10.15
CA LEU A 180 -4.36 -4.17 11.48
C LEU A 180 -5.09 -5.20 12.36
N GLN A 181 -6.40 -5.36 12.21
CA GLN A 181 -7.17 -6.38 12.90
C GLN A 181 -6.96 -7.79 12.34
N THR A 182 -6.53 -7.93 11.08
CA THR A 182 -6.48 -9.22 10.36
C THR A 182 -5.20 -9.37 9.53
N SER A 183 -4.09 -8.86 10.06
CA SER A 183 -2.86 -8.63 9.29
C SER A 183 -2.26 -9.88 8.67
N GLU A 184 -2.40 -11.04 9.32
CA GLU A 184 -1.90 -12.32 8.82
C GLU A 184 -2.78 -12.94 7.73
N ASP A 185 -4.02 -12.46 7.56
CA ASP A 185 -4.97 -12.98 6.59
C ASP A 185 -5.33 -11.89 5.56
N PHE A 186 -4.67 -12.00 4.40
CA PHE A 186 -4.90 -11.12 3.26
C PHE A 186 -6.38 -11.11 2.83
N ALA A 187 -7.00 -12.29 2.71
CA ALA A 187 -8.35 -12.39 2.20
C ALA A 187 -9.36 -11.74 3.15
N ILE A 188 -9.21 -11.96 4.45
CA ILE A 188 -10.09 -11.36 5.46
C ILE A 188 -9.90 -9.84 5.50
N SER A 189 -8.66 -9.35 5.48
CA SER A 189 -8.36 -7.90 5.46
C SER A 189 -9.09 -7.21 4.31
N VAL A 190 -8.92 -7.73 3.09
CA VAL A 190 -9.51 -7.13 1.89
C VAL A 190 -11.03 -7.28 1.86
N ARG A 191 -11.59 -8.43 2.28
CA ARG A 191 -13.05 -8.64 2.31
C ARG A 191 -13.74 -7.73 3.32
N ARG A 192 -13.18 -7.55 4.52
CA ARG A 192 -13.71 -6.62 5.52
C ARG A 192 -13.64 -5.17 5.03
N ALA A 193 -12.56 -4.80 4.35
CA ALA A 193 -12.47 -3.50 3.71
C ALA A 193 -13.53 -3.30 2.60
N ASN A 194 -13.80 -4.34 1.81
CA ASN A 194 -14.83 -4.32 0.75
C ASN A 194 -16.27 -4.35 1.30
N SER A 195 -16.49 -4.67 2.58
CA SER A 195 -17.81 -4.50 3.20
C SER A 195 -18.07 -3.07 3.68
N SER A 196 -17.10 -2.16 3.56
CA SER A 196 -17.29 -0.74 3.89
C SER A 196 -18.40 -0.12 3.02
N PRO A 197 -19.37 0.60 3.62
CA PRO A 197 -20.33 1.39 2.87
C PRO A 197 -19.74 2.69 2.31
N TYR A 198 -18.55 3.09 2.78
CA TYR A 198 -17.87 4.33 2.37
C TYR A 198 -16.68 4.01 1.46
N GLN A 199 -16.65 4.62 0.28
CA GLN A 199 -15.54 4.47 -0.68
C GLN A 199 -15.08 3.01 -0.83
N ARG A 200 -16.04 2.09 -0.94
CA ARG A 200 -15.82 0.63 -0.87
C ARG A 200 -14.63 0.15 -1.69
N GLN A 201 -14.59 0.59 -2.94
CA GLN A 201 -13.54 0.24 -3.89
C GLN A 201 -12.17 0.73 -3.41
N LEU A 202 -12.02 2.02 -3.11
CA LEU A 202 -10.75 2.57 -2.60
C LEU A 202 -10.33 1.91 -1.28
N THR A 203 -11.27 1.65 -0.37
CA THR A 203 -11.02 1.01 0.93
C THR A 203 -10.45 -0.39 0.75
N SER A 204 -11.06 -1.21 -0.12
CA SER A 204 -10.58 -2.57 -0.40
C SER A 204 -9.25 -2.57 -1.15
N THR A 205 -9.02 -1.62 -2.05
CA THR A 205 -7.75 -1.43 -2.75
C THR A 205 -6.60 -1.09 -1.81
N LEU A 206 -6.80 -0.11 -0.92
CA LEU A 206 -5.82 0.24 0.09
C LEU A 206 -5.54 -0.94 1.02
N ALA A 207 -6.57 -1.68 1.44
CA ALA A 207 -6.39 -2.89 2.25
C ALA A 207 -5.59 -3.98 1.53
N GLY A 208 -5.80 -4.12 0.23
CA GLY A 208 -5.00 -5.01 -0.62
C GLY A 208 -3.54 -4.59 -0.68
N ILE A 209 -3.26 -3.29 -0.80
CA ILE A 209 -1.89 -2.76 -0.72
C ILE A 209 -1.27 -3.11 0.63
N TRP A 210 -1.93 -2.77 1.75
CA TRP A 210 -1.40 -3.03 3.10
C TRP A 210 -1.10 -4.50 3.36
N ALA A 211 -2.09 -5.35 3.12
CA ALA A 211 -1.97 -6.77 3.35
C ALA A 211 -0.96 -7.41 2.39
N GLY A 212 -0.86 -6.93 1.16
CA GLY A 212 0.11 -7.38 0.17
C GLY A 212 1.54 -6.98 0.52
N LEU A 213 1.76 -5.73 0.93
CA LEU A 213 3.06 -5.24 1.41
C LEU A 213 3.51 -5.99 2.67
N TYR A 214 2.58 -6.36 3.56
CA TYR A 214 2.90 -7.07 4.79
C TYR A 214 3.18 -8.56 4.56
N ASN A 215 2.29 -9.24 3.84
CA ASN A 215 2.35 -10.69 3.67
C ASN A 215 3.15 -11.16 2.45
N GLY A 216 3.47 -10.26 1.53
CA GLY A 216 4.05 -10.58 0.24
C GLY A 216 3.08 -11.30 -0.70
N ILE A 217 3.55 -11.57 -1.92
CA ILE A 217 2.77 -12.28 -2.94
C ILE A 217 2.30 -13.67 -2.48
N GLU A 218 3.11 -14.39 -1.70
CA GLU A 218 2.74 -15.72 -1.18
C GLU A 218 1.66 -15.66 -0.10
N GLY A 219 1.46 -14.49 0.51
CA GLY A 219 0.32 -14.23 1.40
C GLY A 219 -1.02 -14.10 0.69
N ILE A 220 -1.01 -13.89 -0.63
CA ILE A 220 -2.23 -13.76 -1.42
C ILE A 220 -2.74 -15.18 -1.74
N PRO A 221 -4.03 -15.48 -1.48
CA PRO A 221 -4.60 -16.79 -1.77
C PRO A 221 -4.31 -17.23 -3.21
N LEU A 222 -3.88 -18.48 -3.39
CA LEU A 222 -3.52 -19.01 -4.70
C LEU A 222 -4.64 -18.84 -5.73
N ALA A 223 -5.89 -19.12 -5.33
CA ALA A 223 -7.06 -18.93 -6.19
C ALA A 223 -7.20 -17.49 -6.69
N TRP A 224 -6.82 -16.49 -5.89
CA TRP A 224 -6.90 -15.09 -6.28
C TRP A 224 -5.73 -14.71 -7.22
N ARG A 225 -4.54 -15.28 -7.00
CA ARG A 225 -3.38 -15.13 -7.90
C ARG A 225 -3.58 -15.78 -9.26
N GLN A 226 -4.25 -16.92 -9.31
CA GLN A 226 -4.54 -17.67 -10.54
C GLN A 226 -5.64 -17.02 -11.37
N ASN A 227 -6.55 -16.29 -10.72
CA ASN A 227 -7.67 -15.69 -11.40
C ASN A 227 -7.34 -14.33 -12.04
N LEU A 228 -6.23 -13.65 -11.70
CA LEU A 228 -5.81 -12.38 -12.34
C LEU A 228 -6.03 -12.43 -13.87
N PRO A 229 -6.54 -11.35 -14.51
CA PRO A 229 -6.86 -11.40 -15.94
C PRO A 229 -5.61 -11.75 -16.73
N LYS A 230 -5.83 -12.25 -17.97
CA LYS A 230 -4.85 -12.65 -18.99
C LYS A 230 -3.41 -12.25 -18.61
N GLU A 231 -2.51 -13.24 -18.64
CA GLU A 231 -1.03 -13.15 -18.53
C GLU A 231 -0.40 -11.73 -18.63
N PRO A 232 -0.68 -10.86 -19.62
CA PRO A 232 -0.16 -9.49 -19.68
C PRO A 232 -0.29 -8.64 -18.41
N VAL A 233 -1.43 -8.60 -17.70
CA VAL A 233 -1.58 -7.66 -16.56
C VAL A 233 -0.77 -8.14 -15.36
N LYS A 234 -0.86 -9.42 -15.03
CA LYS A 234 -0.06 -10.02 -13.96
C LYS A 234 1.43 -9.83 -14.25
N GLN A 235 1.87 -10.13 -15.47
CA GLN A 235 3.27 -9.96 -15.85
C GLN A 235 3.69 -8.48 -15.77
N GLN A 236 2.86 -7.54 -16.25
CA GLN A 236 3.13 -6.10 -16.12
C GLN A 236 3.31 -5.66 -14.67
N LEU A 237 2.46 -6.13 -13.74
CA LEU A 237 2.60 -5.80 -12.32
C LEU A 237 3.87 -6.41 -11.72
N MET A 238 4.23 -7.63 -12.12
CA MET A 238 5.44 -8.32 -11.64
C MET A 238 6.71 -7.65 -12.17
N ASP A 239 6.78 -7.39 -13.48
CA ASP A 239 7.90 -6.70 -14.14
C ASP A 239 8.10 -5.32 -13.54
N LYS A 240 7.01 -4.62 -13.26
CA LYS A 240 7.09 -3.28 -12.67
C LYS A 240 7.50 -3.31 -11.20
N ALA A 241 7.06 -4.29 -10.43
CA ALA A 241 7.56 -4.49 -9.07
C ALA A 241 9.09 -4.71 -9.09
N GLU A 242 9.59 -5.50 -10.05
CA GLU A 242 11.02 -5.73 -10.21
C GLU A 242 11.76 -4.45 -10.62
N GLU A 243 11.22 -3.69 -11.57
CA GLU A 243 11.77 -2.39 -11.98
C GLU A 243 11.84 -1.40 -10.81
N ILE A 244 10.74 -1.23 -10.07
CA ILE A 244 10.68 -0.40 -8.85
C ILE A 244 11.75 -0.85 -7.86
N TYR A 245 11.87 -2.16 -7.65
CA TYR A 245 12.86 -2.69 -6.72
C TYR A 245 14.29 -2.39 -7.18
N ARG A 246 14.61 -2.62 -8.46
CA ARG A 246 15.93 -2.28 -9.02
C ARG A 246 16.26 -0.80 -8.86
N ILE A 247 15.31 0.09 -9.18
CA ILE A 247 15.49 1.53 -9.02
C ILE A 247 15.74 1.89 -7.55
N SER A 248 14.99 1.28 -6.62
CA SER A 248 15.17 1.50 -5.19
C SER A 248 16.55 1.06 -4.67
N LEU A 249 17.18 0.10 -5.33
CA LEU A 249 18.55 -0.36 -5.05
C LEU A 249 19.63 0.53 -5.71
N GLY A 250 19.24 1.56 -6.46
CA GLY A 250 20.15 2.38 -7.25
C GLY A 250 20.68 1.68 -8.51
N ILE A 251 20.09 0.55 -8.90
CA ILE A 251 20.43 -0.15 -10.13
C ILE A 251 19.82 0.63 -11.29
N SER A 252 20.66 1.08 -12.22
CA SER A 252 20.18 1.75 -13.43
C SER A 252 19.22 0.84 -14.19
N PRO A 253 18.10 1.36 -14.74
CA PRO A 253 17.14 0.57 -15.52
C PRO A 253 17.78 -0.17 -16.72
N HIS A 254 18.96 0.28 -17.17
CA HIS A 254 19.70 -0.29 -18.30
C HIS A 254 20.62 -1.47 -17.92
N LEU A 255 20.76 -1.80 -16.62
CA LEU A 255 21.61 -2.89 -16.14
C LEU A 255 20.77 -4.14 -15.86
N VAL A 256 21.14 -5.26 -16.50
CA VAL A 256 20.52 -6.58 -16.25
C VAL A 256 21.23 -7.24 -15.07
N LEU A 257 20.86 -6.86 -13.86
CA LEU A 257 21.26 -7.53 -12.63
C LEU A 257 20.01 -8.13 -11.97
N SER A 258 20.04 -9.43 -11.67
CA SER A 258 18.94 -10.07 -10.94
C SER A 258 18.91 -9.55 -9.49
N PRO A 259 17.83 -8.88 -9.07
CA PRO A 259 17.74 -8.30 -7.73
C PRO A 259 17.37 -9.35 -6.66
N HIS A 260 17.18 -10.61 -7.04
CA HIS A 260 16.69 -11.69 -6.15
C HIS A 260 17.61 -12.01 -4.97
N THR A 261 18.85 -11.53 -4.98
CA THR A 261 19.83 -11.69 -3.89
C THR A 261 19.80 -10.57 -2.86
N ALA A 262 19.12 -9.46 -3.12
CA ALA A 262 19.02 -8.35 -2.17
C ALA A 262 17.97 -8.64 -1.09
N ILE A 263 18.34 -8.39 0.18
CA ILE A 263 17.52 -8.71 1.38
C ILE A 263 16.93 -7.47 2.05
N ALA A 264 17.07 -6.30 1.42
CA ALA A 264 16.61 -5.01 1.92
C ALA A 264 16.42 -4.00 0.80
N TYR A 265 15.78 -2.88 1.11
CA TYR A 265 15.73 -1.69 0.26
C TYR A 265 17.05 -0.92 0.29
N GLY A 266 17.30 -0.10 -0.73
CA GLY A 266 18.38 0.88 -0.71
C GLY A 266 18.32 1.76 0.54
N GLY A 267 19.47 2.10 1.11
CA GLY A 267 19.55 2.87 2.36
C GLY A 267 19.22 2.09 3.64
N THR A 268 18.80 0.83 3.54
CA THR A 268 18.39 0.02 4.70
C THR A 268 19.44 -1.05 5.02
N ILE A 269 20.15 -0.92 6.15
CA ILE A 269 21.03 -1.99 6.67
C ILE A 269 20.19 -3.02 7.43
N GLN A 270 20.30 -4.31 7.06
CA GLN A 270 19.75 -5.43 7.83
C GLN A 270 20.72 -5.80 8.96
N PRO A 271 20.25 -5.97 10.21
CA PRO A 271 21.09 -6.53 11.27
C PRO A 271 21.53 -7.93 10.87
N ARG A 272 22.83 -8.23 11.02
CA ARG A 272 23.34 -9.58 10.76
C ARG A 272 22.65 -10.55 11.73
N PRO A 273 22.13 -11.70 11.28
CA PRO A 273 21.78 -12.78 12.19
C PRO A 273 22.99 -13.03 13.09
N SER A 274 22.79 -13.01 14.40
CA SER A 274 23.84 -13.32 15.36
C SER A 274 24.24 -14.78 15.17
N LEU A 275 25.19 -15.03 14.28
CA LEU A 275 25.93 -16.27 14.27
C LEU A 275 26.63 -16.35 15.62
N LYS A 276 26.25 -17.31 16.46
CA LYS A 276 27.07 -17.69 17.61
C LYS A 276 28.45 -18.05 17.05
N LEU A 277 29.42 -17.17 17.24
CA LEU A 277 30.80 -17.47 16.93
C LEU A 277 31.21 -18.58 17.89
N VAL A 278 31.59 -19.74 17.35
CA VAL A 278 32.05 -20.92 18.10
C VAL A 278 33.23 -20.61 19.03
N SER A 279 33.84 -19.42 18.92
CA SER A 279 34.96 -18.97 19.74
C SER A 279 34.57 -18.14 20.98
N GLN A 280 33.28 -18.02 21.34
CA GLN A 280 32.86 -17.29 22.56
C GLN A 280 32.45 -18.20 23.73
N ASP A 281 32.60 -19.52 23.59
CA ASP A 281 32.53 -20.43 24.74
C ASP A 281 33.96 -20.60 25.30
N SER A 282 34.31 -19.75 26.26
CA SER A 282 35.48 -19.91 27.14
C SER A 282 35.16 -19.32 28.51
#